data_AF-A0A5C8J4A0-F1
#
_entry.id   AF-A0A5C8J4A0-F1
#
_cell.length_a   1.000
_cell.length_b   1.000
_cell.length_c   1.000
_cell.angle_alpha   90.00
_cell.angle_beta   90.00
_cell.angle_gamma   90.00
#
_symmetry.space_group_name_H-M   'P 1'
#
loop_
_entity.id
_entity.type
_entity.pdbx_description
1 polymer ?
#
loop_
_entity_poly.entity_id
_entity_poly.type
_entity_poly.pdbx_seq_one_letter_code
_entity_poly.pdbx_strand_id
1 'polypeptide(L)'
;MENNSGVFEQLQARFGEITFKPQSTKDEILTIWMPLANIKEVLSYLKKDLSFPLLFDLTAIDERTRKRDNGYTPYAFTIIYHLLSFERNAFIRLKVGLKEDFPTVPSISSLWANANWYEREVYDMFGIRFEGHPHLSRILMPRTWVGHPLRKEHPARATEMGPFQLYDDKMDLEQSALQFKPEEWGLQRQSQDTDFMFLNIGPQHPGTHGVLRIILQLDGEDIVDAIPEIGFHHRGAEKMGERQSWHTYIPYTDRVDYLGGVMNNLAYLLAVEKLAGIQVPDR
;
A
#
# COMPACT_ATOMS: atom_id res chain seq x y z
N MET A 1 -5.77 -23.98 12.52
CA MET A 1 -6.16 -24.34 11.14
C MET A 1 -7.67 -24.35 10.90
N GLU A 2 -8.54 -24.33 11.92
CA GLU A 2 -10.01 -24.46 11.74
C GLU A 2 -10.74 -23.15 11.41
N ASN A 3 -10.17 -21.98 11.69
CA ASN A 3 -10.92 -20.72 11.70
C ASN A 3 -11.45 -20.23 10.34
N ASN A 4 -10.84 -20.69 9.22
CA ASN A 4 -11.29 -20.39 7.86
C ASN A 4 -12.00 -21.58 7.18
N SER A 5 -12.35 -22.63 7.92
CA SER A 5 -13.01 -23.81 7.35
C SER A 5 -14.28 -23.42 6.60
N GLY A 6 -14.44 -23.88 5.35
CA GLY A 6 -15.64 -23.62 4.57
C GLY A 6 -15.64 -22.32 3.78
N VAL A 7 -14.69 -21.39 3.99
CA VAL A 7 -14.66 -20.10 3.27
C VAL A 7 -14.39 -20.31 1.78
N PHE A 8 -13.44 -21.18 1.44
CA PHE A 8 -13.11 -21.49 0.06
C PHE A 8 -14.29 -22.19 -0.65
N GLU A 9 -14.92 -23.15 0.02
CA GLU A 9 -16.07 -23.89 -0.47
C GLU A 9 -17.27 -22.96 -0.70
N GLN A 10 -17.51 -22.00 0.19
CA GLN A 10 -18.56 -20.99 0.04
C GLN A 10 -18.29 -20.05 -1.14
N LEU A 11 -17.03 -19.64 -1.36
CA LEU A 11 -16.65 -18.85 -2.53
C LEU A 11 -16.89 -19.63 -3.83
N GLN A 12 -16.46 -20.90 -3.89
CA GLN A 12 -16.69 -21.76 -5.05
C GLN A 12 -18.18 -22.00 -5.31
N ALA A 13 -18.97 -22.23 -4.25
CA ALA A 13 -20.41 -22.44 -4.38
C ALA A 13 -21.13 -21.17 -4.89
N ARG A 14 -20.70 -19.99 -4.45
CA ARG A 14 -21.34 -18.71 -4.83
C ARG A 14 -20.95 -18.25 -6.23
N PHE A 15 -19.69 -18.43 -6.60
CA PHE A 15 -19.09 -17.86 -7.80
C PHE A 15 -18.55 -18.93 -8.74
N GLY A 16 -19.20 -20.10 -8.85
CA GLY A 16 -18.66 -21.30 -9.51
C GLY A 16 -18.13 -21.17 -10.95
N GLU A 17 -18.43 -20.08 -11.65
CA GLU A 17 -17.86 -19.75 -12.96
C GLU A 17 -16.44 -19.13 -12.86
N ILE A 18 -16.10 -18.53 -11.71
CA ILE A 18 -14.81 -17.93 -11.42
C ILE A 18 -13.82 -19.02 -11.02
N THR A 19 -12.66 -19.04 -11.70
CA THR A 19 -11.58 -19.97 -11.38
C THR A 19 -10.82 -19.51 -10.14
N PHE A 20 -11.18 -20.03 -8.96
CA PHE A 20 -10.39 -19.90 -7.74
C PHE A 20 -9.33 -21.00 -7.64
N LYS A 21 -8.09 -20.63 -7.36
CA LYS A 21 -7.00 -21.60 -7.11
C LYS A 21 -6.38 -21.36 -5.73
N PRO A 22 -6.51 -22.30 -4.78
CA PRO A 22 -5.85 -22.16 -3.49
C PRO A 22 -4.33 -22.29 -3.67
N GLN A 23 -3.58 -21.49 -2.90
CA GLN A 23 -2.13 -21.55 -2.84
C GLN A 23 -1.71 -22.00 -1.44
N SER A 24 -0.93 -23.08 -1.37
CA SER A 24 -0.27 -23.47 -0.11
C SER A 24 0.83 -22.47 0.25
N THR A 25 0.82 -22.00 1.50
CA THR A 25 1.77 -21.03 2.03
C THR A 25 2.30 -21.50 3.38
N LYS A 26 3.56 -21.12 3.69
CA LYS A 26 4.19 -21.45 4.98
C LYS A 26 3.60 -20.67 6.15
N ASP A 27 3.01 -19.50 5.90
CA ASP A 27 2.34 -18.68 6.92
C ASP A 27 0.96 -19.23 7.32
N GLU A 28 0.45 -20.27 6.64
CA GLU A 28 -0.86 -20.91 6.87
C GLU A 28 -2.08 -20.00 6.65
N ILE A 29 -1.88 -18.81 6.10
CA ILE A 29 -2.98 -17.92 5.73
C ILE A 29 -3.64 -18.46 4.47
N LEU A 30 -4.96 -18.64 4.50
CA LEU A 30 -5.75 -19.05 3.34
C LEU A 30 -5.51 -18.07 2.19
N THR A 31 -4.75 -18.51 1.19
CA THR A 31 -4.37 -17.70 0.04
C THR A 31 -5.05 -18.25 -1.20
N ILE A 32 -5.81 -17.41 -1.90
CA ILE A 32 -6.59 -17.81 -3.08
C ILE A 32 -6.24 -16.90 -4.26
N TRP A 33 -5.91 -17.51 -5.39
CA TRP A 33 -5.81 -16.83 -6.67
C TRP A 33 -7.17 -16.73 -7.34
N MET A 34 -7.47 -15.58 -7.92
CA MET A 34 -8.66 -15.37 -8.72
C MET A 34 -8.35 -14.44 -9.92
N PRO A 35 -9.15 -14.50 -11.01
CA PRO A 35 -9.06 -13.53 -12.09
C PRO A 35 -9.49 -12.12 -11.63
N LEU A 36 -9.13 -11.11 -12.42
CA LEU A 36 -9.54 -9.71 -12.18
C LEU A 36 -11.05 -9.50 -12.34
N ALA A 37 -11.69 -10.30 -13.20
CA ALA A 37 -13.13 -10.25 -13.41
C ALA A 37 -13.89 -10.46 -12.07
N ASN A 38 -14.93 -9.66 -11.85
CA ASN A 38 -15.82 -9.75 -10.67
C ASN A 38 -15.14 -9.54 -9.31
N ILE A 39 -13.93 -8.96 -9.28
CA ILE A 39 -13.18 -8.73 -8.04
C ILE A 39 -13.98 -7.96 -6.98
N LYS A 40 -14.71 -6.91 -7.40
CA LYS A 40 -15.52 -6.07 -6.50
C LYS A 40 -16.71 -6.84 -5.91
N GLU A 41 -17.29 -7.77 -6.67
CA GLU A 41 -18.39 -8.61 -6.21
C GLU A 41 -17.90 -9.64 -5.19
N VAL A 42 -16.78 -10.30 -5.47
CA VAL A 42 -16.15 -11.26 -4.55
C VAL A 42 -15.74 -10.59 -3.24
N LEU A 43 -15.11 -9.42 -3.32
CA LEU A 43 -14.73 -8.65 -2.14
C LEU A 43 -15.94 -8.13 -1.36
N SER A 44 -17.01 -7.70 -2.05
CA SER A 44 -18.26 -7.33 -1.39
C SER A 44 -18.88 -8.51 -0.64
N TYR A 45 -18.87 -9.70 -1.23
CA TYR A 45 -19.38 -10.93 -0.60
C TYR A 45 -18.53 -11.31 0.62
N LEU A 46 -17.20 -11.24 0.51
CA LEU A 46 -16.30 -11.47 1.65
C LEU A 46 -16.59 -10.51 2.80
N LYS A 47 -16.80 -9.23 2.50
CA LYS A 47 -17.11 -8.23 3.51
C LYS A 47 -18.45 -8.48 4.20
N LYS A 48 -19.52 -8.67 3.40
CA LYS A 48 -20.91 -8.64 3.87
C LYS A 48 -21.40 -10.00 4.36
N ASP A 49 -21.12 -11.05 3.60
CA ASP A 49 -21.70 -12.38 3.81
C ASP A 49 -20.78 -13.31 4.59
N LEU A 50 -19.45 -13.16 4.43
CA LEU A 50 -18.45 -13.99 5.12
C LEU A 50 -17.78 -13.31 6.33
N SER A 51 -18.21 -12.09 6.67
CA SER A 51 -17.77 -11.29 7.81
C SER A 51 -16.27 -10.99 7.83
N PHE A 52 -15.72 -10.44 6.74
CA PHE A 52 -14.38 -9.84 6.70
C PHE A 52 -14.44 -8.30 6.74
N PRO A 53 -14.68 -7.69 7.91
CA PRO A 53 -14.95 -6.26 8.01
C PRO A 53 -13.72 -5.38 7.78
N LEU A 54 -12.50 -5.89 8.02
CA LEU A 54 -11.27 -5.12 7.94
C LEU A 54 -10.46 -5.49 6.69
N LEU A 55 -10.20 -4.50 5.83
CA LEU A 55 -9.07 -4.56 4.89
C LEU A 55 -7.80 -4.29 5.71
N PHE A 56 -7.02 -5.35 5.94
CA PHE A 56 -5.80 -5.26 6.75
C PHE A 56 -4.65 -4.67 5.97
N ASP A 57 -4.52 -5.05 4.70
CA ASP A 57 -3.51 -4.52 3.79
C ASP A 57 -3.95 -4.68 2.32
N LEU A 58 -3.46 -3.79 1.46
CA LEU A 58 -3.58 -3.88 0.01
C LEU A 58 -2.25 -3.44 -0.60
N THR A 59 -1.58 -4.37 -1.26
CA THR A 59 -0.27 -4.14 -1.85
C THR A 59 -0.15 -4.81 -3.22
N ALA A 60 0.98 -4.60 -3.90
CA ALA A 60 1.29 -5.24 -5.16
C ALA A 60 2.71 -5.82 -5.18
N ILE A 61 2.95 -6.74 -6.10
CA ILE A 61 4.25 -7.30 -6.40
C ILE A 61 4.50 -7.11 -7.89
N ASP A 62 5.66 -6.56 -8.24
CA ASP A 62 6.18 -6.59 -9.60
C ASP A 62 6.86 -7.95 -9.86
N GLU A 63 6.24 -8.76 -10.70
CA GLU A 63 6.61 -10.16 -10.95
C GLU A 63 7.48 -10.31 -12.20
N ARG A 64 7.77 -9.22 -12.93
CA ARG A 64 8.43 -9.27 -14.27
C ARG A 64 9.80 -9.95 -14.28
N THR A 65 10.55 -9.90 -13.18
CA THR A 65 11.87 -10.55 -13.05
C THR A 65 11.83 -11.91 -12.37
N ARG A 66 10.65 -12.44 -12.04
CA ARG A 66 10.53 -13.72 -11.33
C ARG A 66 10.83 -14.89 -12.26
N LYS A 67 11.64 -15.84 -11.76
CA LYS A 67 11.96 -17.08 -12.49
C LYS A 67 10.68 -17.89 -12.72
N ARG A 68 10.41 -18.26 -13.97
CA ARG A 68 9.15 -18.91 -14.41
C ARG A 68 9.10 -20.41 -14.12
N ASP A 69 10.24 -20.97 -13.75
CA ASP A 69 10.50 -22.41 -13.70
C ASP A 69 9.82 -23.11 -12.49
N ASN A 70 9.26 -22.34 -11.55
CA ASN A 70 8.61 -22.84 -10.34
C ASN A 70 7.08 -23.05 -10.49
N GLY A 71 6.58 -23.30 -11.71
CA GLY A 71 5.14 -23.49 -11.96
C GLY A 71 4.29 -22.23 -11.75
N TYR A 72 4.91 -21.04 -11.79
CA TYR A 72 4.23 -19.77 -11.60
C TYR A 72 3.59 -19.31 -12.91
N THR A 73 2.36 -18.78 -12.83
CA THR A 73 1.73 -18.17 -14.02
C THR A 73 2.42 -16.83 -14.32
N PRO A 74 2.82 -16.55 -15.58
CA PRO A 74 3.54 -15.33 -15.91
C PRO A 74 2.59 -14.13 -15.89
N TYR A 75 2.58 -13.41 -14.77
CA TYR A 75 1.96 -12.10 -14.62
C TYR A 75 3.05 -11.02 -14.60
N ALA A 76 2.72 -9.80 -15.02
CA ALA A 76 3.59 -8.64 -14.87
C ALA A 76 3.51 -8.11 -13.43
N PHE A 77 2.30 -8.01 -12.89
CA PHE A 77 2.05 -7.61 -11.50
C PHE A 77 1.09 -8.57 -10.81
N THR A 78 1.17 -8.66 -9.49
CA THR A 78 0.16 -9.32 -8.65
C THR A 78 -0.36 -8.32 -7.63
N ILE A 79 -1.66 -8.04 -7.60
CA ILE A 79 -2.28 -7.32 -6.47
C ILE A 79 -2.67 -8.32 -5.39
N ILE A 80 -2.46 -7.93 -4.14
CA ILE A 80 -2.76 -8.73 -2.97
C ILE A 80 -3.69 -7.95 -2.04
N TYR A 81 -4.82 -8.56 -1.70
CA TYR A 81 -5.74 -8.06 -0.69
C TYR A 81 -5.63 -8.96 0.53
N HIS A 82 -5.32 -8.40 1.69
CA HIS A 82 -5.38 -9.11 2.97
C HIS A 82 -6.56 -8.60 3.78
N LEU A 83 -7.46 -9.51 4.12
CA LEU A 83 -8.63 -9.20 4.92
C LEU A 83 -8.55 -9.93 6.26
N LEU A 84 -9.07 -9.29 7.31
CA LEU A 84 -9.17 -9.86 8.64
C LEU A 84 -10.64 -9.97 9.06
N SER A 85 -11.00 -11.14 9.56
CA SER A 85 -12.24 -11.37 10.30
C SER A 85 -11.94 -11.50 11.78
N PHE A 86 -12.51 -10.61 12.60
CA PHE A 86 -12.38 -10.68 14.06
C PHE A 86 -13.19 -11.82 14.65
N GLU A 87 -14.42 -12.04 14.13
CA GLU A 87 -15.32 -13.11 14.59
C GLU A 87 -14.70 -14.49 14.41
N ARG A 88 -14.05 -14.70 13.26
CA ARG A 88 -13.32 -15.93 12.96
C ARG A 88 -11.92 -15.93 13.57
N ASN A 89 -11.41 -14.77 13.96
CA ASN A 89 -10.00 -14.53 14.26
C ASN A 89 -9.10 -15.16 13.18
N ALA A 90 -9.31 -14.73 11.93
CA ALA A 90 -8.67 -15.33 10.76
C ALA A 90 -8.41 -14.34 9.64
N PHE A 91 -7.26 -14.51 8.98
CA PHE A 91 -6.87 -13.78 7.79
C PHE A 91 -7.22 -14.56 6.52
N ILE A 92 -7.60 -13.85 5.46
CA ILE A 92 -7.66 -14.38 4.10
C ILE A 92 -6.84 -13.47 3.18
N ARG A 93 -6.16 -14.08 2.21
CA ARG A 93 -5.36 -13.37 1.21
C ARG A 93 -5.89 -13.68 -0.18
N LEU A 94 -6.36 -12.67 -0.89
CA LEU A 94 -6.70 -12.80 -2.32
C LEU A 94 -5.56 -12.27 -3.18
N LYS A 95 -5.21 -13.03 -4.22
CA LYS A 95 -4.21 -12.65 -5.21
C LYS A 95 -4.82 -12.55 -6.60
N VAL A 96 -4.55 -11.45 -7.27
CA VAL A 96 -5.01 -11.19 -8.63
C VAL A 96 -3.81 -10.91 -9.52
N GLY A 97 -3.62 -11.75 -10.52
CA GLY A 97 -2.54 -11.61 -11.49
C GLY A 97 -2.93 -10.67 -12.63
N LEU A 98 -2.06 -9.71 -12.92
CA LEU A 98 -2.23 -8.68 -13.95
C LEU A 98 -1.15 -8.86 -15.02
N LYS A 99 -1.56 -8.91 -16.29
CA LYS A 99 -0.64 -9.18 -17.41
C LYS A 99 -0.08 -7.93 -18.08
N GLU A 100 -0.75 -6.79 -17.90
CA GLU A 100 -0.38 -5.52 -18.52
C GLU A 100 0.74 -4.80 -17.74
N ASP A 101 1.51 -3.95 -18.41
CA ASP A 101 2.58 -3.16 -17.80
C ASP A 101 2.07 -1.94 -17.00
N PHE A 102 0.88 -1.45 -17.34
CA PHE A 102 0.18 -0.37 -16.63
C PHE A 102 -1.29 -0.76 -16.42
N PRO A 103 -1.54 -1.80 -15.61
CA PRO A 103 -2.87 -2.36 -15.48
C PRO A 103 -3.80 -1.39 -14.76
N THR A 104 -5.10 -1.52 -15.05
CA THR A 104 -6.18 -0.81 -14.35
C THR A 104 -7.07 -1.83 -13.64
N VAL A 105 -7.44 -1.54 -12.39
CA VAL A 105 -8.23 -2.42 -11.51
C VAL A 105 -9.40 -1.62 -10.91
N PRO A 106 -10.58 -2.22 -10.69
CA PRO A 106 -11.68 -1.51 -10.03
C PRO A 106 -11.33 -1.11 -8.58
N SER A 107 -11.65 0.13 -8.21
CA SER A 107 -11.50 0.62 -6.83
C SER A 107 -12.52 -0.04 -5.89
N ILE A 108 -12.02 -0.37 -4.70
CA ILE A 108 -12.76 -0.92 -3.55
C ILE A 108 -12.85 0.09 -2.39
N SER A 109 -12.48 1.36 -2.61
CA SER A 109 -12.68 2.46 -1.65
C SER A 109 -14.14 2.62 -1.20
N SER A 110 -15.10 2.31 -2.09
CA SER A 110 -16.53 2.23 -1.77
C SER A 110 -16.92 1.06 -0.84
N LEU A 111 -16.08 0.02 -0.75
CA LEU A 111 -16.28 -1.11 0.15
C LEU A 111 -15.58 -0.88 1.48
N TRP A 112 -14.31 -0.48 1.48
CA TRP A 112 -13.56 -0.14 2.71
C TRP A 112 -12.94 1.25 2.58
N ALA A 113 -13.23 2.13 3.53
CA ALA A 113 -12.75 3.51 3.48
C ALA A 113 -11.22 3.61 3.47
N ASN A 114 -10.54 2.75 4.23
CA ASN A 114 -9.08 2.72 4.28
C ASN A 114 -8.43 2.22 2.98
N ALA A 115 -9.17 1.58 2.07
CA ALA A 115 -8.64 1.20 0.76
C ALA A 115 -8.20 2.42 -0.06
N ASN A 116 -8.77 3.60 0.19
CA ASN A 116 -8.36 4.85 -0.46
C ASN A 116 -6.85 5.09 -0.35
N TRP A 117 -6.27 4.86 0.82
CA TRP A 117 -4.85 5.12 1.06
C TRP A 117 -3.97 4.05 0.40
N TYR A 118 -4.33 2.79 0.57
CA TYR A 118 -3.60 1.68 -0.04
C TYR A 118 -3.65 1.71 -1.59
N GLU A 119 -4.80 2.06 -2.18
CA GLU A 119 -4.93 2.18 -3.64
C GLU A 119 -4.05 3.31 -4.19
N ARG A 120 -3.94 4.44 -3.47
CA ARG A 120 -3.01 5.53 -3.80
C ARG A 120 -1.55 5.10 -3.64
N GLU A 121 -1.22 4.36 -2.59
CA GLU A 121 0.13 3.82 -2.37
C GLU A 121 0.55 2.86 -3.48
N VAL A 122 -0.32 1.92 -3.85
CA VAL A 122 -0.08 0.98 -4.95
C VAL A 122 0.06 1.72 -6.28
N TYR A 123 -0.74 2.75 -6.52
CA TYR A 123 -0.58 3.63 -7.68
C TYR A 123 0.77 4.35 -7.68
N ASP A 124 1.17 4.92 -6.56
CA ASP A 124 2.41 5.67 -6.45
C ASP A 124 3.65 4.79 -6.62
N MET A 125 3.66 3.62 -5.97
CA MET A 125 4.79 2.70 -5.92
C MET A 125 4.90 1.76 -7.12
N PHE A 126 3.78 1.35 -7.70
CA PHE A 126 3.73 0.36 -8.79
C PHE A 126 3.04 0.86 -10.06
N GLY A 127 2.42 2.04 -10.07
CA GLY A 127 1.77 2.59 -11.27
C GLY A 127 0.51 1.87 -11.71
N ILE A 128 -0.08 1.06 -10.84
CA ILE A 128 -1.35 0.37 -11.10
C ILE A 128 -2.49 1.37 -10.84
N ARG A 129 -3.40 1.53 -11.80
CA ARG A 129 -4.50 2.51 -11.69
C ARG A 129 -5.74 1.87 -11.10
N PHE A 130 -6.52 2.67 -10.36
CA PHE A 130 -7.77 2.24 -9.76
C PHE A 130 -8.97 3.01 -10.34
N GLU A 131 -9.83 2.32 -11.08
CA GLU A 131 -11.02 2.92 -11.70
C GLU A 131 -12.11 3.16 -10.65
N GLY A 132 -12.69 4.36 -10.66
CA GLY A 132 -13.71 4.77 -9.68
C GLY A 132 -13.16 5.20 -8.32
N HIS A 133 -11.83 5.34 -8.17
CA HIS A 133 -11.23 5.91 -6.96
C HIS A 133 -11.54 7.42 -6.86
N PRO A 134 -11.96 7.94 -5.69
CA PRO A 134 -12.41 9.34 -5.56
C PRO A 134 -11.31 10.38 -5.80
N HIS A 135 -10.08 10.08 -5.37
CA HIS A 135 -8.93 10.99 -5.53
C HIS A 135 -7.62 10.20 -5.71
N LEU A 136 -7.38 9.66 -6.92
CA LEU A 136 -6.19 8.85 -7.20
C LEU A 136 -5.00 9.74 -7.56
N SER A 137 -4.18 10.03 -6.56
CA SER A 137 -2.95 10.82 -6.69
C SER A 137 -1.83 10.23 -5.83
N ARG A 138 -0.58 10.59 -6.11
CA ARG A 138 0.59 10.15 -5.32
C ARG A 138 0.38 10.46 -3.84
N ILE A 139 0.90 9.59 -2.98
CA ILE A 139 0.72 9.70 -1.52
C ILE A 139 2.03 9.60 -0.76
N LEU A 140 3.05 8.92 -1.29
CA LEU A 140 4.37 8.80 -0.65
C LEU A 140 5.40 9.69 -1.35
N MET A 141 5.41 9.70 -2.68
CA MET A 141 6.40 10.45 -3.45
C MET A 141 5.93 11.89 -3.69
N PRO A 142 6.88 12.84 -3.87
CA PRO A 142 6.56 14.17 -4.38
C PRO A 142 5.74 14.10 -5.66
N ARG A 143 4.85 15.07 -5.87
CA ARG A 143 3.98 15.13 -7.07
C ARG A 143 4.78 15.18 -8.38
N THR A 144 5.96 15.77 -8.32
CA THR A 144 6.94 15.91 -9.41
C THR A 144 7.73 14.62 -9.68
N TRP A 145 7.61 13.59 -8.83
CA TRP A 145 8.38 12.36 -8.97
C TRP A 145 8.07 11.67 -10.30
N VAL A 146 9.13 11.22 -10.98
CA VAL A 146 9.03 10.52 -12.26
C VAL A 146 9.24 9.03 -12.03
N GLY A 147 8.30 8.21 -12.49
CA GLY A 147 8.33 6.76 -12.33
C GLY A 147 7.70 6.24 -11.03
N HIS A 148 7.96 4.97 -10.72
CA HIS A 148 7.33 4.20 -9.66
C HIS A 148 8.39 3.40 -8.88
N PRO A 149 8.74 3.79 -7.64
CA PRO A 149 9.93 3.29 -6.94
C PRO A 149 10.03 1.77 -6.76
N LEU A 150 8.91 1.07 -6.59
CA LEU A 150 8.92 -0.37 -6.33
C LEU A 150 8.85 -1.23 -7.61
N ARG A 151 8.82 -0.60 -8.79
CA ARG A 151 8.97 -1.32 -10.07
C ARG A 151 10.41 -1.79 -10.30
N LYS A 152 10.60 -2.92 -10.98
CA LYS A 152 11.94 -3.53 -11.19
C LYS A 152 12.92 -2.65 -11.95
N GLU A 153 12.44 -1.95 -12.98
CA GLU A 153 13.20 -0.99 -13.80
C GLU A 153 13.58 0.29 -13.08
N HIS A 154 12.89 0.64 -11.98
CA HIS A 154 13.22 1.85 -11.25
C HIS A 154 14.57 1.69 -10.52
N PRO A 155 15.49 2.67 -10.64
CA PRO A 155 16.75 2.68 -9.93
C PRO A 155 16.56 2.45 -8.43
N ALA A 156 17.43 1.64 -7.84
CA ALA A 156 17.44 1.31 -6.43
C ALA A 156 18.44 2.19 -5.66
N ARG A 157 19.55 2.57 -6.30
CA ARG A 157 20.60 3.41 -5.70
C ARG A 157 20.65 4.78 -6.36
N ALA A 158 20.96 5.80 -5.57
CA ALA A 158 21.25 7.13 -6.11
C ALA A 158 22.41 7.12 -7.13
N THR A 159 23.37 6.21 -6.99
CA THR A 159 24.48 6.05 -7.95
C THR A 159 24.05 5.48 -9.31
N GLU A 160 22.87 4.85 -9.39
CA GLU A 160 22.27 4.41 -10.66
C GLU A 160 21.53 5.58 -11.35
N MET A 161 21.29 6.67 -10.63
CA MET A 161 20.79 7.92 -11.19
C MET A 161 21.97 8.77 -11.68
N GLY A 162 21.72 9.59 -12.71
CA GLY A 162 22.70 10.57 -13.18
C GLY A 162 23.10 11.57 -12.09
N PRO A 163 24.14 12.39 -12.33
CA PRO A 163 24.58 13.39 -11.37
C PRO A 163 23.40 14.28 -10.94
N PHE A 164 23.27 14.49 -9.62
CA PHE A 164 22.22 15.34 -9.10
C PHE A 164 22.41 16.77 -9.61
N GLN A 165 21.36 17.33 -10.19
CA GLN A 165 21.33 18.69 -10.70
C GLN A 165 20.08 19.38 -10.14
N LEU A 166 20.29 20.59 -9.61
CA LEU A 166 19.28 21.47 -9.06
C LEU A 166 19.30 22.76 -9.87
N TYR A 167 18.60 22.74 -11.00
CA TYR A 167 18.37 23.93 -11.82
C TYR A 167 17.28 24.80 -11.17
N ASP A 168 17.30 26.11 -11.43
CA ASP A 168 16.29 27.05 -10.91
C ASP A 168 14.88 26.60 -11.27
N ASP A 169 14.63 26.22 -12.53
CA ASP A 169 13.34 25.69 -12.99
C ASP A 169 12.85 24.46 -12.19
N LYS A 170 13.79 23.59 -11.79
CA LYS A 170 13.47 22.40 -10.99
C LYS A 170 13.10 22.82 -9.56
N MET A 171 13.82 23.78 -9.00
CA MET A 171 13.52 24.31 -7.67
C MET A 171 12.14 24.98 -7.66
N ASP A 172 11.84 25.79 -8.67
CA ASP A 172 10.55 26.48 -8.81
C ASP A 172 9.41 25.49 -8.98
N LEU A 173 9.61 24.42 -9.74
CA LEU A 173 8.63 23.34 -9.89
C LEU A 173 8.36 22.64 -8.55
N GLU A 174 9.40 22.28 -7.79
CA GLU A 174 9.25 21.65 -6.48
C GLU A 174 8.56 22.57 -5.48
N GLN A 175 8.94 23.86 -5.43
CA GLN A 175 8.29 24.84 -4.55
C GLN A 175 6.82 25.04 -4.93
N SER A 176 6.51 25.14 -6.22
CA SER A 176 5.14 25.25 -6.71
C SER A 176 4.31 24.01 -6.37
N ALA A 177 4.90 22.81 -6.40
CA ALA A 177 4.23 21.56 -6.05
C ALA A 177 3.92 21.43 -4.55
N LEU A 178 4.64 22.15 -3.68
CA LEU A 178 4.40 22.20 -2.23
C LEU A 178 3.27 23.17 -1.83
N GLN A 179 2.88 24.07 -2.74
CA GLN A 179 1.78 25.00 -2.50
C GLN A 179 0.47 24.24 -2.34
N PHE A 180 -0.23 24.52 -1.26
CA PHE A 180 -1.54 23.94 -1.02
C PHE A 180 -2.60 24.60 -1.91
N LYS A 181 -3.42 23.78 -2.56
CA LYS A 181 -4.53 24.20 -3.40
C LYS A 181 -5.83 23.64 -2.82
N PRO A 182 -6.62 24.44 -2.09
CA PRO A 182 -7.85 23.99 -1.43
C PRO A 182 -8.83 23.28 -2.38
N GLU A 183 -8.88 23.73 -3.63
CA GLU A 183 -9.84 23.27 -4.64
C GLU A 183 -9.61 21.80 -5.01
N GLU A 184 -8.36 21.32 -4.96
CA GLU A 184 -8.02 19.92 -5.24
C GLU A 184 -8.58 18.96 -4.20
N TRP A 185 -8.89 19.47 -3.02
CA TRP A 185 -9.43 18.72 -1.89
C TRP A 185 -10.93 18.98 -1.68
N GLY A 186 -11.56 19.73 -2.58
CA GLY A 186 -12.96 20.13 -2.44
C GLY A 186 -13.22 21.12 -1.31
N LEU A 187 -12.17 21.74 -0.77
CA LEU A 187 -12.31 22.74 0.29
C LEU A 187 -12.76 24.08 -0.28
N GLN A 188 -13.71 24.70 0.41
CA GLN A 188 -14.21 26.03 0.06
C GLN A 188 -13.36 27.10 0.71
N ARG A 189 -13.11 28.21 0.01
CA ARG A 189 -12.36 29.35 0.56
C ARG A 189 -13.25 30.34 1.32
N GLN A 190 -14.57 30.31 1.08
CA GLN A 190 -15.53 31.22 1.67
C GLN A 190 -16.90 30.55 1.80
N SER A 191 -17.64 30.93 2.84
CA SER A 191 -19.07 30.69 3.05
C SER A 191 -19.86 31.97 2.73
N GLN A 192 -21.18 32.00 2.96
CA GLN A 192 -21.99 33.22 2.79
C GLN A 192 -21.53 34.38 3.67
N ASP A 193 -21.05 34.08 4.89
CA ASP A 193 -20.74 35.10 5.90
C ASP A 193 -19.26 35.07 6.39
N THR A 194 -18.44 34.13 5.93
CA THR A 194 -17.08 33.90 6.45
C THR A 194 -16.07 33.59 5.35
N ASP A 195 -14.88 34.18 5.41
CA ASP A 195 -13.70 33.72 4.68
C ASP A 195 -12.91 32.70 5.50
N PHE A 196 -12.64 31.53 4.96
CA PHE A 196 -11.86 30.50 5.64
C PHE A 196 -10.36 30.78 5.54
N MET A 197 -9.65 30.51 6.63
CA MET A 197 -8.20 30.56 6.69
C MET A 197 -7.61 29.16 6.57
N PHE A 198 -6.49 29.02 5.86
CA PHE A 198 -5.76 27.76 5.77
C PHE A 198 -4.46 27.85 6.56
N LEU A 199 -4.32 27.03 7.60
CA LEU A 199 -3.12 26.95 8.42
C LEU A 199 -2.36 25.65 8.11
N ASN A 200 -1.10 25.81 7.73
CA ASN A 200 -0.20 24.69 7.44
C ASN A 200 0.61 24.33 8.70
N ILE A 201 0.40 23.14 9.25
CA ILE A 201 1.15 22.59 10.38
C ILE A 201 2.08 21.48 9.89
N GLY A 202 3.39 21.68 10.04
CA GLY A 202 4.42 20.72 9.59
C GLY A 202 4.99 21.04 8.20
N PRO A 203 5.85 20.18 7.62
CA PRO A 203 6.46 18.99 8.21
C PRO A 203 7.65 19.29 9.15
N GLN A 204 7.99 20.57 9.38
CA GLN A 204 9.09 20.97 10.28
C GLN A 204 8.62 21.74 11.52
N HIS A 205 7.35 21.55 11.92
CA HIS A 205 6.86 22.23 13.11
C HIS A 205 7.52 21.65 14.37
N PRO A 206 8.11 22.47 15.26
CA PRO A 206 8.94 22.00 16.39
C PRO A 206 8.21 21.11 17.40
N GLY A 207 6.87 21.13 17.43
CA GLY A 207 6.03 20.24 18.25
C GLY A 207 5.64 18.90 17.61
N THR A 208 5.91 18.72 16.31
CA THR A 208 5.64 17.48 15.57
C THR A 208 6.95 16.96 15.00
N HIS A 209 7.65 16.11 15.75
CA HIS A 209 8.77 15.35 15.21
C HIS A 209 8.24 14.40 14.12
N GLY A 210 8.36 14.76 12.85
CA GLY A 210 7.96 13.86 11.78
C GLY A 210 7.73 14.54 10.45
N VAL A 211 7.68 13.72 9.42
CA VAL A 211 7.40 14.09 8.02
C VAL A 211 5.90 14.25 7.73
N LEU A 212 5.12 14.62 8.74
CA LEU A 212 3.68 14.77 8.64
C LEU A 212 3.34 16.25 8.46
N ARG A 213 2.53 16.54 7.44
CA ARG A 213 1.96 17.86 7.24
C ARG A 213 0.45 17.76 7.40
N ILE A 214 -0.15 18.65 8.18
CA ILE A 214 -1.59 18.75 8.37
C ILE A 214 -2.01 20.15 7.96
N ILE A 215 -2.97 20.24 7.05
CA ILE A 215 -3.48 21.49 6.54
C ILE A 215 -4.87 21.68 7.14
N LEU A 216 -5.01 22.68 8.00
CA LEU A 216 -6.25 22.99 8.70
C LEU A 216 -7.02 24.06 7.95
N GLN A 217 -8.31 23.84 7.76
CA GLN A 217 -9.26 24.88 7.38
C GLN A 217 -9.88 25.45 8.67
N LEU A 218 -9.79 26.76 8.84
CA LEU A 218 -10.23 27.48 10.04
C LEU A 218 -11.35 28.47 9.71
N ASP A 219 -12.35 28.53 10.58
CA ASP A 219 -13.30 29.63 10.71
C ASP A 219 -12.96 30.38 12.01
N GLY A 220 -12.21 31.48 11.88
CA GLY A 220 -11.64 32.17 13.04
C GLY A 220 -10.71 31.27 13.85
N GLU A 221 -11.17 30.85 15.04
CA GLU A 221 -10.45 29.97 15.96
C GLU A 221 -10.91 28.50 15.91
N ASP A 222 -11.99 28.21 15.19
CA ASP A 222 -12.56 26.88 15.06
C ASP A 222 -11.94 26.12 13.88
N ILE A 223 -11.57 24.85 14.11
CA ILE A 223 -11.11 23.94 13.05
C ILE A 223 -12.33 23.31 12.39
N VAL A 224 -12.51 23.59 11.09
CA VAL A 224 -13.62 23.08 10.28
C VAL A 224 -13.24 21.79 9.55
N ASP A 225 -12.01 21.73 9.04
CA ASP A 225 -11.50 20.55 8.33
C ASP A 225 -9.98 20.40 8.51
N ALA A 226 -9.48 19.20 8.28
CA ALA A 226 -8.07 18.86 8.37
C ALA A 226 -7.67 17.85 7.29
N ILE A 227 -6.69 18.23 6.47
CA ILE A 227 -6.10 17.37 5.45
C ILE A 227 -4.73 16.88 5.95
N PRO A 228 -4.60 15.58 6.26
CA PRO A 228 -3.29 14.99 6.53
C PRO A 228 -2.58 14.65 5.21
N GLU A 229 -1.50 15.37 4.93
CA GLU A 229 -0.49 14.96 3.95
C GLU A 229 0.53 14.06 4.65
N ILE A 230 0.28 12.76 4.56
CA ILE A 230 1.27 11.72 4.84
C ILE A 230 2.13 11.54 3.59
N GLY A 231 3.41 11.17 3.71
CA GLY A 231 4.15 10.70 2.52
C GLY A 231 5.65 10.80 2.54
N PHE A 232 6.26 11.81 3.16
CA PHE A 232 7.70 12.05 2.99
C PHE A 232 8.62 11.07 3.76
N HIS A 233 8.12 9.90 4.17
CA HIS A 233 8.90 8.89 4.89
C HIS A 233 9.30 7.65 4.12
N HIS A 234 8.82 7.46 2.89
CA HIS A 234 9.13 6.21 2.20
C HIS A 234 10.62 6.15 1.84
N ARG A 235 11.34 5.18 2.42
CA ARG A 235 12.79 5.00 2.26
C ARG A 235 13.18 3.90 1.27
N GLY A 236 12.20 3.23 0.66
CA GLY A 236 12.44 2.12 -0.27
C GLY A 236 13.10 0.91 0.39
N ALA A 237 12.74 0.62 1.64
CA ALA A 237 13.28 -0.52 2.39
C ALA A 237 12.95 -1.84 1.68
N GLU A 238 11.75 -1.96 1.14
CA GLU A 238 11.24 -3.06 0.33
C GLU A 238 12.14 -3.29 -0.89
N LYS A 239 12.42 -2.21 -1.64
CA LYS A 239 13.30 -2.25 -2.82
C LYS A 239 14.73 -2.65 -2.46
N MET A 240 15.23 -2.22 -1.31
CA MET A 240 16.54 -2.65 -0.79
C MET A 240 16.51 -4.14 -0.44
N GLY A 241 15.46 -4.63 0.21
CA GLY A 241 15.29 -6.02 0.61
C GLY A 241 15.35 -7.00 -0.55
N GLU A 242 14.83 -6.64 -1.72
CA GLU A 242 14.89 -7.49 -2.92
C GLU A 242 16.31 -7.79 -3.43
N ARG A 243 17.29 -6.95 -3.06
CA ARG A 243 18.68 -7.03 -3.54
C ARG A 243 19.64 -7.56 -2.48
N GLN A 244 19.15 -7.78 -1.27
CA GLN A 244 19.92 -8.31 -0.16
C GLN A 244 19.65 -9.80 -0.01
N SER A 245 20.62 -10.54 0.53
CA SER A 245 20.30 -11.84 1.09
C SER A 245 19.50 -11.63 2.38
N TRP A 246 18.73 -12.64 2.78
CA TRP A 246 17.88 -12.53 3.96
C TRP A 246 18.66 -12.09 5.21
N HIS A 247 19.91 -12.53 5.37
CA HIS A 247 20.75 -12.17 6.52
C HIS A 247 21.34 -10.75 6.42
N THR A 248 21.67 -10.25 5.22
CA THR A 248 22.19 -8.87 5.07
C THR A 248 21.11 -7.80 5.15
N TYR A 249 19.84 -8.20 5.08
CA TYR A 249 18.70 -7.29 5.24
C TYR A 249 18.35 -7.00 6.71
N ILE A 250 18.75 -7.84 7.67
CA ILE A 250 18.42 -7.67 9.10
C ILE A 250 18.73 -6.26 9.64
N PRO A 251 19.87 -5.61 9.34
CA PRO A 251 20.13 -4.26 9.83
C PRO A 251 19.18 -3.19 9.26
N TYR A 252 18.45 -3.48 8.19
CA TYR A 252 17.44 -2.57 7.62
C TYR A 252 16.10 -2.69 8.33
N THR A 253 15.74 -3.86 8.86
CA THR A 253 14.47 -4.02 9.60
C THR A 253 14.45 -3.19 10.88
N ASP A 254 15.59 -3.01 11.52
CA ASP A 254 15.77 -2.07 12.64
C ASP A 254 15.47 -0.60 12.28
N ARG A 255 15.54 -0.24 11.01
CA ARG A 255 15.43 1.15 10.51
C ARG A 255 14.06 1.47 9.91
N VAL A 256 13.15 0.50 9.90
CA VAL A 256 11.77 0.68 9.41
C VAL A 256 10.94 1.50 10.40
N ASP A 257 11.19 1.33 11.70
CA ASP A 257 10.60 2.14 12.77
C ASP A 257 11.68 2.77 13.65
N TYR A 258 11.43 3.97 14.15
CA TYR A 258 12.38 4.73 14.96
C TYR A 258 12.55 4.18 16.37
N LEU A 259 11.51 3.55 16.92
CA LEU A 259 11.43 3.22 18.35
C LEU A 259 11.42 1.71 18.61
N GLY A 260 11.16 0.90 17.58
CA GLY A 260 10.87 -0.53 17.70
C GLY A 260 11.77 -1.45 16.88
N GLY A 261 13.04 -1.10 16.67
CA GLY A 261 13.95 -1.89 15.82
C GLY A 261 13.98 -3.39 16.16
N VAL A 262 14.13 -3.73 17.44
CA VAL A 262 14.13 -5.13 17.91
C VAL A 262 12.83 -5.87 17.58
N MET A 263 11.68 -5.19 17.66
CA MET A 263 10.38 -5.78 17.34
C MET A 263 10.25 -6.08 15.84
N ASN A 264 10.76 -5.18 14.99
CA ASN A 264 10.79 -5.39 13.54
C ASN A 264 11.73 -6.55 13.15
N ASN A 265 12.91 -6.62 13.77
CA ASN A 265 13.84 -7.74 13.56
C ASN A 265 13.18 -9.07 13.92
N LEU A 266 12.47 -9.12 15.05
CA LEU A 266 11.79 -10.34 15.50
C LEU A 266 10.74 -10.78 14.48
N ALA A 267 9.87 -9.86 14.03
CA ALA A 267 8.85 -10.18 13.03
C ALA A 267 9.46 -10.71 11.72
N TYR A 268 10.54 -10.10 11.24
CA TYR A 268 11.25 -10.53 10.05
C TYR A 268 11.90 -11.91 10.21
N LEU A 269 12.64 -12.13 11.30
CA LEU A 269 13.33 -13.38 11.57
C LEU A 269 12.37 -14.55 11.74
N LEU A 270 11.26 -14.36 12.47
CA LEU A 270 10.23 -15.39 12.63
C LEU A 270 9.66 -15.82 11.27
N ALA A 271 9.45 -14.87 10.35
CA ALA A 271 8.99 -15.17 9.00
C ALA A 271 10.05 -15.95 8.20
N VAL A 272 11.32 -15.55 8.27
CA VAL A 272 12.44 -16.25 7.61
C VAL A 272 12.62 -17.65 8.15
N GLU A 273 12.64 -17.83 9.47
CA GLU A 273 12.76 -19.12 10.15
C GLU A 273 11.62 -20.06 9.75
N LYS A 274 10.37 -19.57 9.76
CA LYS A 274 9.20 -20.33 9.31
C LYS A 274 9.31 -20.74 7.84
N LEU A 275 9.76 -19.85 6.96
CA LEU A 275 9.96 -20.13 5.54
C LEU A 275 11.06 -21.18 5.31
N ALA A 276 12.16 -21.07 6.06
CA ALA A 276 13.30 -21.98 5.99
C ALA A 276 13.09 -23.32 6.73
N GLY A 277 12.04 -23.43 7.55
CA GLY A 277 11.80 -24.62 8.37
C GLY A 277 12.80 -24.78 9.51
N ILE A 278 13.35 -23.67 10.01
CA ILE A 278 14.32 -23.65 11.11
C ILE A 278 13.56 -23.81 12.42
N GLN A 279 13.92 -24.81 13.22
CA GLN A 279 13.42 -24.98 14.58
C GLN A 279 14.31 -24.22 15.56
N VAL A 280 13.78 -23.17 16.16
CA VAL A 280 14.48 -22.38 17.18
C VAL A 280 14.40 -23.12 18.53
N PRO A 281 15.52 -23.28 19.27
CA PRO A 281 15.49 -23.86 20.61
C PRO A 281 14.62 -23.06 21.58
N ASP A 282 14.07 -23.73 22.59
CA ASP A 282 13.35 -23.05 23.68
C ASP A 282 14.29 -22.04 24.38
N ARG A 283 13.75 -20.87 24.72
CA ARG A 283 14.46 -19.77 25.38
C ARG A 283 14.36 -19.86 26.89
#